data_AF-A0A1R4H7P3-F1
#
_entry.id   AF-A0A1R4H7P3-F1
#
_cell.length_a   1.000
_cell.length_b   1.000
_cell.length_c   1.000
_cell.angle_alpha   90.00
_cell.angle_beta   90.00
_cell.angle_gamma   90.00
#
_symmetry.space_group_name_H-M   'P 1'
#
loop_
_entity.id
_entity.type
_entity.pdbx_description
1 polymer ?
#
loop_
_entity_poly.entity_id
_entity_poly.type
_entity_poly.pdbx_seq_one_letter_code
_entity_poly.pdbx_strand_id
1 'polypeptide(L)'
;MKSSAIILPDISVTQSEQLPVVPLKQPHNPLHGLTLETVVTALVAHYGWTELAERIPIRCFSSEPSIASSLKFLRKTPWARDKVEGLYGFMLRDINRNKQDD
;
A
#
# COMPACT_ATOMS: atom_id res chain seq x y z
N MET A 1 -13.02 -35.87 47.97
CA MET A 1 -13.43 -34.49 48.27
C MET A 1 -13.29 -33.71 46.96
N LYS A 2 -14.30 -33.71 46.08
CA LYS A 2 -15.46 -32.79 45.99
C LYS A 2 -15.04 -31.30 46.03
N SER A 3 -14.93 -30.71 44.84
CA SER A 3 -15.23 -29.31 44.49
C SER A 3 -15.07 -29.22 42.97
N SER A 4 -16.02 -29.71 42.17
CA SER A 4 -17.29 -29.09 41.78
C SER A 4 -17.15 -27.64 41.32
N ALA A 5 -17.37 -27.51 40.01
CA ALA A 5 -17.45 -26.30 39.22
C ALA A 5 -18.52 -25.31 39.73
N ILE A 6 -18.26 -24.04 39.48
CA ILE A 6 -19.29 -23.03 39.24
C ILE A 6 -19.04 -22.48 37.84
N ILE A 7 -20.03 -22.70 36.98
CA ILE A 7 -20.22 -22.09 35.68
C ILE A 7 -20.89 -20.71 35.88
N LEU A 8 -20.58 -19.77 34.99
CA LEU A 8 -21.46 -18.78 34.30
C LEU A 8 -20.70 -17.45 34.07
N PRO A 9 -21.06 -16.61 33.08
CA PRO A 9 -21.61 -16.89 31.75
C PRO A 9 -20.82 -16.22 30.60
N ASP A 10 -21.13 -16.67 29.40
CA ASP A 10 -20.87 -16.04 28.10
C ASP A 10 -21.18 -14.54 28.09
N ILE A 11 -20.21 -13.70 27.72
CA ILE A 11 -20.49 -12.49 26.94
C ILE A 11 -19.34 -12.31 25.95
N SER A 12 -19.64 -12.70 24.72
CA SER A 12 -18.93 -12.23 23.53
C SER A 12 -18.76 -10.71 23.59
N VAL A 13 -17.52 -10.25 23.62
CA VAL A 13 -17.17 -8.93 23.08
C VAL A 13 -16.16 -9.16 21.98
N THR A 14 -16.71 -9.43 20.80
CA THR A 14 -16.09 -9.10 19.52
C THR A 14 -15.90 -7.59 19.49
N GLN A 15 -14.67 -7.14 19.67
CA GLN A 15 -14.20 -5.84 19.21
C GLN A 15 -12.69 -6.02 18.96
N SER A 16 -12.24 -6.29 17.74
CA SER A 16 -12.12 -5.29 16.68
C SER A 16 -11.39 -4.03 17.15
N GLU A 17 -10.28 -4.19 17.88
CA GLU A 17 -9.29 -3.13 18.02
C GLU A 17 -7.93 -3.66 17.53
N GLN A 18 -7.87 -3.90 16.22
CA GLN A 18 -6.61 -3.80 15.49
C GLN A 18 -6.20 -2.33 15.56
N LEU A 19 -5.41 -2.00 16.60
CA LEU A 19 -4.62 -0.80 16.65
C LEU A 19 -3.91 -0.63 15.30
N PRO A 20 -3.93 0.55 14.67
CA PRO A 20 -3.28 0.75 13.38
C PRO A 20 -1.80 0.48 13.58
N VAL A 21 -1.30 -0.63 13.06
CA VAL A 21 0.13 -0.87 12.91
C VAL A 21 0.62 0.11 11.85
N VAL A 22 0.82 1.36 12.27
CA VAL A 22 1.55 2.36 11.51
C VAL A 22 2.90 1.73 11.16
N PRO A 23 3.21 1.46 9.89
CA PRO A 23 4.54 0.99 9.56
C PRO A 23 5.50 2.12 9.91
N LEU A 24 6.32 1.87 10.93
CA LEU A 24 7.34 2.77 11.45
C LEU A 24 8.14 3.33 10.27
N LYS A 25 7.90 4.61 9.99
CA LYS A 25 8.66 5.44 9.05
C LYS A 25 10.12 5.42 9.49
N GLN A 26 10.92 4.55 8.87
CA GLN A 26 12.35 4.43 9.15
C GLN A 26 13.06 5.71 8.69
N PRO A 27 13.73 6.45 9.58
CA PRO A 27 14.20 7.80 9.31
C PRO A 27 15.70 7.83 8.92
N HIS A 28 16.15 7.02 7.96
CA HIS A 28 17.53 7.17 7.44
C HIS A 28 17.77 6.32 6.17
N ASN A 29 17.52 6.85 4.97
CA ASN A 29 18.39 6.50 3.85
C ASN A 29 18.25 7.48 2.66
N PRO A 30 19.20 8.40 2.47
CA PRO A 30 19.24 9.29 1.33
C PRO A 30 19.73 8.52 0.09
N LEU A 31 18.86 8.32 -0.90
CA LEU A 31 19.20 7.95 -2.29
C LEU A 31 19.86 6.58 -2.53
N HIS A 32 19.21 5.46 -2.18
CA HIS A 32 19.58 4.16 -2.77
C HIS A 32 18.43 3.54 -3.58
N GLY A 33 18.71 3.18 -4.84
CA GLY A 33 18.00 2.21 -5.66
C GLY A 33 16.48 2.22 -5.57
N LEU A 34 15.83 3.09 -6.34
CA LEU A 34 14.38 3.21 -6.38
C LEU A 34 13.74 1.86 -6.71
N THR A 35 13.13 1.22 -5.72
CA THR A 35 12.52 -0.09 -5.89
C THR A 35 11.14 0.06 -6.49
N LEU A 36 10.67 -0.98 -7.18
CA LEU A 36 9.29 -1.03 -7.68
C LEU A 36 8.26 -0.84 -6.55
N GLU A 37 8.61 -1.23 -5.33
CA GLU A 37 7.81 -1.00 -4.14
C GLU A 37 7.68 0.49 -3.82
N THR A 38 8.78 1.22 -3.84
CA THR A 38 8.78 2.68 -3.64
C THR A 38 7.96 3.38 -4.72
N VAL A 39 8.11 2.96 -5.99
CA VAL A 39 7.34 3.51 -7.11
C VAL A 39 5.84 3.37 -6.88
N VAL A 40 5.38 2.15 -6.59
CA VAL A 40 3.95 1.88 -6.36
C VAL A 40 3.45 2.63 -5.12
N THR A 41 4.22 2.62 -4.03
CA THR A 41 3.84 3.31 -2.78
C THR A 41 3.69 4.82 -3.00
N ALA A 42 4.61 5.44 -3.73
CA ALA A 42 4.55 6.87 -4.04
C ALA A 42 3.37 7.22 -4.95
N LEU A 43 3.13 6.40 -5.98
CA LEU A 43 1.98 6.57 -6.87
C LEU A 43 0.65 6.44 -6.13
N VAL A 44 0.52 5.46 -5.24
CA VAL A 44 -0.67 5.28 -4.40
C VAL A 44 -0.83 6.44 -3.42
N ALA A 45 0.26 6.95 -2.85
CA ALA A 45 0.21 8.11 -1.96
C ALA A 45 -0.21 9.40 -2.68
N HIS A 46 0.13 9.53 -3.97
CA HIS A 46 -0.19 10.72 -4.77
C HIS A 46 -1.57 10.66 -5.43
N TYR A 47 -1.94 9.53 -6.03
CA TYR A 47 -3.18 9.38 -6.80
C TYR A 47 -4.26 8.57 -6.06
N GLY A 48 -3.86 7.67 -5.17
CA GLY A 48 -4.77 6.67 -4.60
C GLY A 48 -5.04 5.50 -5.55
N TRP A 49 -5.62 4.42 -5.00
CA TRP A 49 -5.85 3.18 -5.76
C TRP A 49 -6.87 3.33 -6.88
N THR A 50 -7.91 4.14 -6.68
CA THR A 50 -8.98 4.36 -7.66
C THR A 50 -8.45 5.00 -8.94
N GLU A 51 -7.74 6.13 -8.83
CA GLU A 51 -7.12 6.77 -9.99
C GLU A 51 -6.06 5.88 -10.63
N LEU A 52 -5.31 5.12 -9.83
CA LEU A 52 -4.31 4.20 -10.38
C LEU A 52 -4.95 3.11 -11.23
N ALA A 53 -6.11 2.60 -10.83
CA ALA A 53 -6.89 1.63 -11.60
C ALA A 53 -7.48 2.22 -12.89
N GLU A 54 -7.81 3.51 -12.90
CA GLU A 54 -8.26 4.21 -14.12
C GLU A 54 -7.11 4.43 -15.11
N ARG A 55 -5.94 4.85 -14.61
CA ARG A 55 -4.74 5.10 -15.43
C ARG A 55 -4.09 3.81 -15.92
N ILE A 56 -4.07 2.79 -15.08
CA ILE A 56 -3.49 1.48 -15.35
C ILE A 56 -4.59 0.44 -15.06
N PRO A 57 -5.38 0.04 -16.08
CA PRO A 57 -6.54 -0.85 -15.90
C PRO A 57 -6.11 -2.29 -15.64
N ILE A 58 -5.52 -2.52 -14.47
CA ILE A 58 -5.10 -3.84 -13.98
C ILE A 58 -5.94 -4.23 -12.77
N ARG A 59 -6.34 -5.50 -12.74
CA ARG A 59 -7.23 -6.05 -11.70
C ARG A 59 -6.66 -5.92 -10.29
N CYS A 60 -5.33 -5.90 -10.13
CA CYS A 60 -4.72 -5.78 -8.81
C CYS A 60 -5.07 -4.45 -8.12
N PHE A 61 -5.20 -3.34 -8.87
CA PHE A 61 -5.55 -2.05 -8.27
C PHE A 61 -7.04 -1.92 -7.94
N SER A 62 -7.92 -2.63 -8.66
CA SER A 62 -9.38 -2.59 -8.43
C SER A 62 -9.88 -3.63 -7.43
N SER A 63 -9.27 -4.83 -7.39
CA SER A 63 -9.79 -5.98 -6.64
C SER A 63 -9.04 -6.26 -5.34
N GLU A 64 -7.72 -6.06 -5.33
CA GLU A 64 -6.87 -6.31 -4.17
C GLU A 64 -5.86 -5.16 -4.00
N PRO A 65 -6.34 -3.94 -3.65
CA PRO A 65 -5.49 -2.75 -3.55
C PRO A 65 -4.49 -2.88 -2.39
N SER A 66 -3.36 -3.52 -2.67
CA SER A 66 -2.28 -3.78 -1.73
C SER A 66 -0.94 -3.73 -2.45
N ILE A 67 0.07 -3.19 -1.78
CA ILE A 67 1.43 -3.06 -2.30
C ILE A 67 2.01 -4.45 -2.61
N ALA A 68 1.85 -5.42 -1.69
CA ALA A 68 2.39 -6.76 -1.87
C ALA A 68 1.74 -7.52 -3.05
N SER A 69 0.41 -7.42 -3.21
CA SER A 69 -0.30 -8.05 -4.33
C SER A 69 0.10 -7.40 -5.66
N SER A 70 0.20 -6.06 -5.68
CA SER A 70 0.69 -5.29 -6.83
C SER A 70 2.11 -5.70 -7.24
N LEU A 71 3.04 -5.82 -6.29
CA LEU A 71 4.41 -6.26 -6.60
C LEU A 71 4.47 -7.68 -7.14
N LYS A 72 3.68 -8.60 -6.58
CA LYS A 72 3.58 -9.98 -7.09
C LYS A 72 3.05 -10.00 -8.53
N PHE A 73 2.09 -9.12 -8.85
CA PHE A 73 1.56 -8.96 -10.20
C PHE A 73 2.58 -8.35 -11.16
N LEU A 74 3.21 -7.23 -10.79
CA LEU A 74 4.20 -6.53 -11.62
C LEU A 74 5.50 -7.33 -11.83
N ARG A 75 5.76 -8.35 -11.00
CA ARG A 75 6.83 -9.32 -11.24
C ARG A 75 6.50 -10.31 -12.36
N LYS A 76 5.23 -10.67 -12.53
CA LYS A 76 4.76 -11.61 -13.57
C LYS A 76 4.45 -10.91 -14.90
N THR A 77 4.10 -9.62 -14.84
CA THR A 77 3.59 -8.86 -15.98
C THR A 77 4.51 -7.68 -16.28
N PRO A 78 5.55 -7.84 -17.13
CA PRO A 78 6.56 -6.80 -17.35
C PRO A 78 5.99 -5.51 -17.96
N TRP A 79 5.08 -5.61 -18.94
CA TRP A 79 4.48 -4.41 -19.55
C TRP A 79 3.74 -3.52 -18.53
N ALA A 80 3.18 -4.12 -17.47
CA ALA A 80 2.48 -3.38 -16.42
C ALA A 80 3.49 -2.63 -15.52
N ARG A 81 4.66 -3.22 -15.29
CA ARG A 81 5.77 -2.55 -14.61
C ARG A 81 6.21 -1.31 -15.39
N ASP A 82 6.42 -1.45 -16.69
CA ASP A 82 6.85 -0.34 -17.55
C ASP A 82 5.84 0.82 -17.52
N LYS A 83 4.53 0.49 -17.46
CA LYS A 83 3.46 1.49 -17.30
C LYS A 83 3.50 2.20 -15.95
N VAL A 84 3.71 1.46 -14.87
CA VAL A 84 3.83 2.01 -13.51
C VAL A 84 5.04 2.93 -13.40
N GLU A 85 6.20 2.50 -13.91
CA GLU A 85 7.42 3.31 -13.92
C GLU A 85 7.27 4.57 -14.80
N GLY A 86 6.63 4.45 -15.97
CA GLY A 86 6.31 5.59 -16.82
C GLY A 86 5.41 6.62 -16.16
N LEU A 87 4.37 6.16 -15.45
CA LEU A 87 3.47 7.05 -14.70
C LEU A 87 4.20 7.76 -13.56
N TYR A 88 5.11 7.07 -12.87
CA TYR A 88 5.94 7.66 -11.83
C TYR A 88 6.87 8.74 -12.37
N GLY A 89 7.46 8.55 -13.55
CA GLY A 89 8.23 9.58 -14.22
C GLY A 89 7.41 10.83 -14.57
N PHE A 90 6.15 10.64 -14.98
CA PHE A 90 5.22 11.77 -15.22
C PHE A 90 4.92 12.53 -13.93
N MET A 91 4.60 11.82 -12.85
CA MET A 91 4.36 12.39 -11.53
C MET A 91 5.57 13.19 -11.02
N LEU A 92 6.80 12.66 -11.16
CA LEU A 92 8.02 13.37 -10.73
C LEU A 92 8.23 14.70 -11.48
N ARG A 93 7.89 14.75 -12.78
CA ARG A 93 7.98 16.00 -13.56
C ARG A 93 7.00 17.05 -13.03
N ASP A 94 5.80 16.62 -12.65
CA ASP A 94 4.76 17.50 -12.09
C ASP A 94 5.17 18.03 -10.70
N ILE A 95 5.65 17.14 -9.82
CA ILE A 95 6.16 17.51 -8.50
C ILE A 95 7.33 18.50 -8.61
N ASN A 96 8.26 18.26 -9.54
CA ASN A 96 9.42 19.15 -9.72
C ASN A 96 9.02 20.54 -10.23
N ARG A 97 7.97 20.65 -11.04
CA ARG A 97 7.43 21.96 -11.45
C ARG A 97 6.87 22.70 -10.24
N ASN A 98 6.06 22.03 -9.44
CA ASN A 98 5.38 22.66 -8.29
C ASN A 98 6.35 23.07 -7.16
N LYS A 99 7.57 22.55 -7.15
CA LYS A 99 8.62 22.93 -6.19
C LYS A 99 9.41 24.19 -6.57
N GLN A 100 9.31 24.69 -7.80
CA GLN A 100 10.08 25.87 -8.24
C GLN A 100 9.41 27.20 -7.90
N ASP A 101 8.19 27.16 -7.36
CA ASP A 101 7.37 28.34 -7.06
C ASP A 101 7.36 28.72 -5.55
N ASP A 102 8.21 28.09 -4.72
CA ASP A 102 8.42 28.42 -3.28
C ASP A 102 9.80 29.06 -3.01
#